data_AF-A0A537F1C1-F1
#
_entry.id   AF-A0A537F1C1-F1
#
_cell.length_a   1.000
_cell.length_b   1.000
_cell.length_c   1.000
_cell.angle_alpha   90.00
_cell.angle_beta   90.00
_cell.angle_gamma   90.00
#
_symmetry.space_group_name_H-M   'P 1'
#
loop_
_entity.id
_entity.type
_entity.pdbx_description
1 polymer ?
#
loop_
_entity_poly.entity_id
_entity_poly.type
_entity_poly.pdbx_seq_one_letter_code
_entity_poly.pdbx_strand_id
1 'polypeptide(L)'
;MEVYKPTVEVLVEGELSPFEHEALYQLLKKTFSVEHPSYVELSDENLATRVNIVFHHPYTSELFNSVLQENWRDLKEILRQVRHRRGRAGAAFNLTFVNSNGRLIFKSGRLEQNAMSSAIEQVGYLTGIVQQMMSDSSVDTSQRIDMEEG
;
A
#
# COMPACT_ATOMS: atom_id res chain seq x y z
N MET A 1 19.54 4.50 19.12
CA MET A 1 18.87 5.25 18.03
C MET A 1 17.52 4.59 17.82
N GLU A 2 16.42 5.29 18.11
CA GLU A 2 15.09 4.79 17.72
C GLU A 2 15.03 4.78 16.20
N VAL A 3 14.81 3.60 15.63
CA VAL A 3 14.53 3.46 14.20
C VAL A 3 13.16 4.08 13.97
N TYR A 4 13.12 5.21 13.27
CA TYR A 4 11.87 5.86 12.88
C TYR A 4 11.01 4.85 12.11
N LYS A 5 9.87 4.47 12.69
CA LYS A 5 8.88 3.62 12.02
C LYS A 5 7.77 4.52 11.46
N PRO A 6 7.54 4.51 10.14
CA PRO A 6 6.42 5.24 9.58
C PRO A 6 5.08 4.74 10.13
N THR A 7 4.11 5.64 10.28
CA THR A 7 2.77 5.30 10.76
C THR A 7 1.95 4.64 9.67
N VAL A 8 1.20 3.60 10.03
CA VAL A 8 0.19 2.99 9.17
C VAL A 8 -1.14 2.92 9.89
N GLU A 9 -2.20 3.31 9.19
CA GLU A 9 -3.59 3.19 9.65
C GLU A 9 -4.28 2.08 8.88
N VAL A 10 -5.14 1.33 9.57
CA VAL A 10 -5.97 0.29 8.97
C VAL A 10 -7.43 0.59 9.26
N LEU A 11 -8.23 0.70 8.21
CA LEU A 11 -9.68 0.82 8.28
C LEU A 11 -10.31 -0.40 7.62
N VAL A 12 -11.09 -1.13 8.39
CA VAL A 12 -11.89 -2.27 7.93
C VAL A 12 -13.34 -1.81 7.80
N GLU A 13 -13.88 -1.90 6.58
CA GLU A 13 -15.30 -1.77 6.30
C GLU A 13 -15.90 -3.18 6.23
N GLY A 14 -16.86 -3.50 7.09
CA GLY A 14 -17.45 -4.84 7.22
C GLY A 14 -16.67 -5.72 8.20
N GLU A 15 -16.66 -7.04 7.98
CA GLU A 15 -16.14 -7.99 8.96
C GLU A 15 -14.80 -8.62 8.59
N LEU A 16 -13.89 -8.64 9.57
CA LEU A 16 -12.60 -9.33 9.48
C LEU A 16 -12.46 -10.27 10.67
N SER A 17 -12.11 -11.54 10.44
CA SER A 17 -12.00 -12.50 11.55
C SER A 17 -10.83 -12.13 12.47
N PRO A 18 -10.85 -12.55 13.76
CA PRO A 18 -9.76 -12.27 14.69
C PRO A 18 -8.39 -12.73 14.17
N PHE A 19 -8.34 -13.89 13.49
CA PHE A 19 -7.12 -14.42 12.91
C PHE A 19 -6.58 -13.56 11.75
N GLU A 20 -7.46 -13.03 10.91
CA GLU A 20 -7.05 -12.15 9.80
C GLU A 20 -6.59 -10.79 10.31
N HIS A 21 -7.23 -10.29 11.37
CA HIS A 21 -6.85 -9.04 12.02
C HIS A 21 -5.44 -9.20 12.56
N GLU A 22 -5.22 -10.24 13.36
CA GLU A 22 -3.94 -10.49 14.00
C GLU A 22 -2.84 -10.69 12.96
N ALA A 23 -3.11 -11.49 11.91
CA ALA A 23 -2.14 -11.70 10.83
C ALA A 23 -1.76 -10.38 10.14
N LEU A 24 -2.73 -9.52 9.84
CA LEU A 24 -2.47 -8.22 9.22
C LEU A 24 -1.71 -7.29 10.16
N TYR A 25 -2.13 -7.21 11.43
CA TYR A 25 -1.48 -6.38 12.44
C TYR A 25 -0.03 -6.79 12.68
N GLN A 26 0.23 -8.09 12.87
CA GLN A 26 1.58 -8.62 13.08
C GLN A 26 2.47 -8.37 11.86
N LEU A 27 1.92 -8.50 10.65
CA LEU A 27 2.65 -8.21 9.43
C LEU A 27 3.08 -6.74 9.35
N LEU A 28 2.16 -5.81 9.60
CA LEU A 28 2.43 -4.37 9.52
C LEU A 28 3.34 -3.90 10.66
N LYS A 29 3.18 -4.44 11.88
CA LYS A 29 3.94 -4.04 13.08
C LYS A 29 5.43 -4.34 13.01
N LYS A 30 5.83 -5.31 12.18
CA LYS A 30 7.25 -5.59 11.89
C LYS A 30 7.98 -4.30 11.49
N THR A 31 7.34 -3.47 10.67
CA THR A 31 8.01 -2.36 10.01
C THR A 31 7.39 -0.99 10.27
N PHE A 32 6.09 -0.93 10.54
CA PHE A 32 5.36 0.30 10.77
C PHE A 32 4.96 0.46 12.24
N SER A 33 4.71 1.70 12.64
CA SER A 33 3.90 1.99 13.83
C SER A 33 2.44 1.86 13.43
N VAL A 34 1.78 0.79 13.87
CA VAL A 34 0.41 0.46 13.45
C VAL A 34 -0.57 1.09 14.42
N GLU A 35 -1.42 1.99 13.91
CA GLU A 35 -2.57 2.46 14.66
C GLU A 35 -3.60 1.35 14.82
N HIS A 36 -4.39 1.40 15.90
CA HIS A 36 -5.43 0.40 16.14
C HIS A 36 -6.42 0.36 14.96
N PRO A 37 -6.69 -0.82 14.39
CA PRO A 37 -7.62 -0.91 13.27
C PRO A 37 -9.00 -0.40 13.64
N SER A 38 -9.53 0.49 12.82
CA SER A 38 -10.90 1.00 12.96
C SER A 38 -11.87 0.13 12.16
N TYR A 39 -13.06 -0.08 12.71
CA TYR A 39 -14.12 -0.87 12.07
C TYR A 39 -15.33 0.02 11.81
N VAL A 40 -15.82 -0.03 10.58
CA VAL A 40 -17.03 0.68 10.17
C VAL A 40 -17.93 -0.25 9.35
N GLU A 41 -19.21 0.09 9.29
CA GLU A 41 -20.14 -0.65 8.44
C GLU A 41 -19.78 -0.47 6.96
N LEU A 42 -19.89 -1.55 6.20
CA LEU A 42 -19.67 -1.53 4.77
C LEU A 42 -20.97 -1.15 4.06
N SER A 43 -20.99 0.01 3.41
CA SER A 43 -22.18 0.48 2.67
C SER A 43 -22.32 -0.15 1.28
N ASP A 44 -21.33 -0.91 0.82
CA ASP A 44 -21.31 -1.54 -0.51
C ASP A 44 -21.96 -2.93 -0.46
N GLU A 45 -23.21 -3.04 -0.89
CA GLU A 45 -23.99 -4.29 -0.89
C GLU A 45 -23.36 -5.41 -1.77
N ASN A 46 -22.42 -5.06 -2.63
CA ASN A 46 -21.74 -6.01 -3.52
C ASN A 46 -20.43 -6.56 -2.94
N LEU A 47 -20.09 -6.18 -1.71
CA LEU A 47 -18.84 -6.52 -1.06
C LEU A 47 -19.11 -6.97 0.38
N ALA A 48 -18.41 -7.99 0.87
CA ALA A 48 -18.51 -8.39 2.29
C ALA A 48 -17.49 -7.69 3.19
N THR A 49 -16.32 -7.34 2.64
CA THR A 49 -15.24 -6.72 3.41
C THR A 49 -14.40 -5.82 2.53
N ARG A 50 -14.12 -4.59 2.98
CA ARG A 50 -13.06 -3.74 2.42
C ARG A 50 -12.00 -3.47 3.48
N VAL A 51 -10.73 -3.64 3.12
CA VAL A 51 -9.62 -3.24 3.99
C VAL A 51 -8.85 -2.12 3.32
N ASN A 52 -8.82 -0.97 3.99
CA ASN A 52 -8.08 0.22 3.57
C ASN A 52 -6.85 0.34 4.46
N ILE A 53 -5.67 0.32 3.86
CA ILE A 53 -4.39 0.48 4.56
C ILE A 53 -3.79 1.80 4.09
N VAL A 54 -3.56 2.72 5.01
CA VAL A 54 -3.01 4.06 4.72
C VAL A 54 -1.62 4.15 5.34
N PHE A 55 -0.61 4.24 4.48
CA PHE A 55 0.77 4.49 4.86
C PHE A 55 1.00 6.00 4.87
N HIS A 56 1.25 6.57 6.05
CA HIS A 56 1.65 7.98 6.23
C HIS A 56 3.13 8.19 5.93
N HIS A 57 3.55 7.63 4.81
CA HIS A 57 4.91 7.70 4.34
C HIS A 57 4.88 7.70 2.82
N PRO A 58 5.77 8.49 2.19
CA PRO A 58 5.81 8.50 0.76
C PRO A 58 6.18 7.14 0.22
N TYR A 59 5.62 6.83 -0.95
CA TYR A 59 6.00 5.63 -1.66
C TYR A 59 7.47 5.73 -2.13
N THR A 60 8.39 4.93 -1.58
CA THR A 60 9.82 4.92 -1.96
C THR A 60 10.32 3.51 -2.29
N SER A 61 11.41 3.39 -3.07
CA SER A 61 12.03 2.09 -3.43
C SER A 61 12.56 1.36 -2.22
N GLU A 62 13.15 2.10 -1.28
CA GLU A 62 13.60 1.56 -0.01
C GLU A 62 12.43 0.98 0.78
N LEU A 63 11.30 1.68 0.88
CA LEU A 63 10.12 1.15 1.57
C LEU A 63 9.60 -0.11 0.85
N PHE A 64 9.58 -0.14 -0.48
CA PHE A 64 9.15 -1.34 -1.18
C PHE A 64 10.10 -2.51 -0.99
N ASN A 65 11.40 -2.32 -1.21
CA ASN A 65 12.37 -3.41 -1.15
C ASN A 65 12.60 -3.92 0.28
N SER A 66 12.56 -3.03 1.28
CA SER A 66 12.77 -3.40 2.69
C SER A 66 11.51 -3.86 3.40
N VAL A 67 10.34 -3.34 3.00
CA VAL A 67 9.09 -3.56 3.74
C VAL A 67 8.11 -4.39 2.96
N LEU A 68 7.90 -4.06 1.69
CA LEU A 68 6.92 -4.76 0.88
C LEU A 68 7.52 -6.05 0.35
N GLN A 69 8.71 -6.13 -0.26
CA GLN A 69 9.12 -7.33 -1.00
C GLN A 69 8.98 -8.68 -0.26
N GLU A 70 9.44 -8.80 0.99
CA GLU A 70 9.22 -10.02 1.81
C GLU A 70 7.81 -10.10 2.39
N ASN A 71 7.33 -9.02 3.05
CA ASN A 71 6.01 -9.01 3.67
C ASN A 71 4.85 -8.95 2.64
N TRP A 72 5.13 -8.73 1.36
CA TRP A 72 4.17 -8.62 0.27
C TRP A 72 3.69 -9.99 -0.14
N ARG A 73 4.56 -11.00 -0.08
CA ARG A 73 4.13 -12.39 -0.24
C ARG A 73 3.15 -12.78 0.86
N ASP A 74 3.47 -12.45 2.10
CA ASP A 74 2.62 -12.74 3.25
C ASP A 74 1.32 -11.93 3.20
N LEU A 75 1.40 -10.64 2.84
CA LEU A 75 0.24 -9.78 2.64
C LEU A 75 -0.67 -10.41 1.58
N LYS A 76 -0.12 -10.78 0.41
CA LYS A 76 -0.87 -11.46 -0.66
C LYS A 76 -1.63 -12.68 -0.15
N GLU A 77 -0.97 -13.55 0.63
CA GLU A 77 -1.63 -14.72 1.19
C GLU A 77 -2.75 -14.34 2.16
N ILE A 78 -2.57 -13.34 3.02
CA ILE A 78 -3.62 -12.84 3.91
C ILE A 78 -4.81 -12.31 3.09
N LEU A 79 -4.56 -11.45 2.09
CA LEU A 79 -5.63 -10.90 1.25
C LEU A 79 -6.37 -12.01 0.49
N ARG A 80 -5.63 -13.03 0.01
CA ARG A 80 -6.20 -14.20 -0.66
C ARG A 80 -7.08 -15.02 0.28
N GLN A 81 -6.64 -15.23 1.52
CA GLN A 81 -7.42 -15.96 2.54
C GLN A 81 -8.68 -15.21 2.95
N VAL A 82 -8.56 -13.90 3.21
CA VAL A 82 -9.69 -13.02 3.55
C VAL A 82 -10.74 -13.18 2.46
N ARG A 83 -10.36 -12.96 1.20
CA ARG A 83 -11.25 -13.10 0.06
C ARG A 83 -11.84 -14.51 -0.08
N HIS A 84 -11.02 -15.56 0.02
CA HIS A 84 -11.46 -16.94 -0.17
C HIS A 84 -12.62 -17.29 0.79
N ARG A 85 -12.52 -16.84 2.04
CA ARG A 85 -13.58 -17.03 3.04
C ARG A 85 -14.86 -16.24 2.76
N ARG A 86 -14.80 -15.13 2.00
CA ARG A 86 -15.98 -14.32 1.64
C ARG A 86 -16.68 -14.81 0.37
N GLY A 87 -16.12 -15.79 -0.34
CA GLY A 87 -16.76 -16.44 -1.48
C GLY A 87 -17.27 -15.44 -2.54
N ARG A 88 -18.57 -15.53 -2.88
CA ARG A 88 -19.22 -14.68 -3.91
C ARG A 88 -19.45 -13.23 -3.47
N ALA A 89 -19.50 -12.97 -2.16
CA ALA A 89 -19.62 -11.61 -1.65
C ALA A 89 -18.33 -10.81 -1.88
N GLY A 90 -17.18 -11.49 -1.96
CA GLY A 90 -15.91 -10.88 -2.34
C GLY A 90 -15.31 -9.97 -1.27
N ALA A 91 -14.07 -9.56 -1.50
CA ALA A 91 -13.34 -8.62 -0.65
C ALA A 91 -12.52 -7.68 -1.52
N ALA A 92 -12.33 -6.44 -1.05
CA ALA A 92 -11.53 -5.43 -1.74
C ALA A 92 -10.47 -4.86 -0.80
N PHE A 93 -9.36 -4.43 -1.40
CA PHE A 93 -8.21 -3.90 -0.69
C PHE A 93 -7.76 -2.61 -1.33
N ASN A 94 -7.57 -1.59 -0.50
CA ASN A 94 -7.03 -0.32 -0.91
C ASN A 94 -5.73 -0.06 -0.16
N LEU A 95 -4.65 0.25 -0.90
CA LEU A 95 -3.38 0.69 -0.34
C LEU A 95 -3.19 2.15 -0.70
N THR A 96 -3.08 3.01 0.31
CA THR A 96 -2.87 4.45 0.13
C THR A 96 -1.51 4.85 0.66
N PHE A 97 -0.71 5.53 -0.15
CA PHE A 97 0.56 6.12 0.28
C PHE A 97 0.42 7.63 0.27
N VAL A 98 0.68 8.27 1.40
CA VAL A 98 0.57 9.72 1.56
C VAL A 98 1.93 10.36 1.38
N ASN A 99 2.00 11.32 0.46
CA ASN A 99 3.17 12.17 0.22
C ASN A 99 2.83 13.62 0.59
N SER A 100 3.84 14.49 0.70
CA SER A 100 3.66 15.94 0.93
C SER A 100 2.80 16.62 -0.14
N ASN A 101 2.84 16.13 -1.38
CA ASN A 101 2.19 16.75 -2.54
C ASN A 101 0.96 16.00 -3.05
N GLY A 102 0.49 14.94 -2.36
CA GLY A 102 -0.65 14.15 -2.81
C GLY A 102 -0.74 12.76 -2.20
N ARG A 103 -1.66 11.93 -2.71
CA ARG A 103 -1.88 10.55 -2.26
C ARG A 103 -1.90 9.61 -3.45
N LEU A 104 -1.15 8.52 -3.36
CA LEU A 104 -1.17 7.42 -4.32
C LEU A 104 -2.11 6.34 -3.78
N ILE A 105 -3.17 6.00 -4.51
CA ILE A 105 -4.17 5.02 -4.07
C ILE A 105 -4.21 3.85 -5.05
N PHE A 106 -3.84 2.68 -4.58
CA PHE A 106 -4.03 1.42 -5.30
C PHE A 106 -5.32 0.78 -4.83
N LYS A 107 -6.27 0.62 -5.75
CA LYS A 107 -7.55 -0.03 -5.47
C LYS A 107 -7.58 -1.37 -6.17
N SER A 108 -7.84 -2.44 -5.42
CA SER A 108 -8.00 -3.76 -6.01
C SER A 108 -9.34 -3.91 -6.72
N GLY A 109 -10.38 -3.18 -6.30
CA GLY A 109 -11.75 -3.41 -6.74
C GLY A 109 -12.29 -4.78 -6.30
N ARG A 110 -13.44 -5.18 -6.86
CA ARG A 110 -14.04 -6.52 -6.69
C ARG A 110 -13.27 -7.50 -7.59
N LEU A 111 -12.06 -7.86 -7.16
CA LEU A 111 -11.15 -8.68 -7.95
C LEU A 111 -11.82 -10.01 -8.33
N GLU A 112 -11.52 -10.57 -9.49
CA GLU A 112 -11.60 -12.03 -9.76
C GLU A 112 -10.31 -12.71 -9.28
N GLN A 113 -10.31 -14.02 -9.02
CA GLN A 113 -9.19 -14.69 -8.32
C GLN A 113 -7.87 -14.54 -9.12
N ASN A 114 -7.98 -14.54 -10.45
CA ASN A 114 -6.86 -14.35 -11.38
C ASN A 114 -6.45 -12.87 -11.55
N ALA A 115 -7.40 -11.95 -11.41
CA ALA A 115 -7.14 -10.50 -11.50
C ALA A 115 -6.41 -9.97 -10.26
N MET A 116 -6.51 -10.67 -9.12
CA MET A 116 -5.86 -10.28 -7.86
C MET A 116 -4.35 -10.32 -7.96
N SER A 117 -3.77 -11.42 -8.42
CA SER A 117 -2.31 -11.51 -8.64
C SER A 117 -1.83 -10.45 -9.62
N SER A 118 -2.58 -10.22 -10.71
CA SER A 118 -2.18 -9.27 -11.75
C SER A 118 -2.29 -7.80 -11.30
N ALA A 119 -3.34 -7.41 -10.58
CA ALA A 119 -3.48 -6.07 -10.02
C ALA A 119 -2.38 -5.79 -8.97
N ILE A 120 -2.03 -6.79 -8.19
CA ILE A 120 -0.99 -6.72 -7.16
C ILE A 120 0.43 -6.71 -7.80
N GLU A 121 0.65 -7.43 -8.90
CA GLU A 121 1.88 -7.33 -9.69
C GLU A 121 2.00 -5.97 -10.40
N GLN A 122 0.87 -5.42 -10.89
CA GLN A 122 0.82 -4.07 -11.44
C GLN A 122 1.15 -3.00 -10.41
N VAL A 123 0.79 -3.18 -9.13
CA VAL A 123 1.29 -2.32 -8.04
C VAL A 123 2.81 -2.38 -8.05
N GLY A 124 3.43 -3.56 -7.97
CA GLY A 124 4.89 -3.70 -8.01
C GLY A 124 5.57 -3.16 -9.28
N TYR A 125 4.90 -3.16 -10.43
CA TYR A 125 5.44 -2.65 -11.69
C TYR A 125 5.29 -1.13 -11.83
N LEU A 126 4.09 -0.59 -11.58
CA LEU A 126 3.83 0.85 -11.54
C LEU A 126 4.75 1.55 -10.55
N THR A 127 5.17 0.84 -9.52
CA THR A 127 6.07 1.38 -8.53
C THR A 127 7.50 1.60 -9.00
N GLY A 128 7.99 0.81 -9.96
CA GLY A 128 9.27 1.10 -10.63
C GLY A 128 9.16 2.35 -11.52
N ILE A 129 8.00 2.53 -12.17
CA ILE A 129 7.75 3.67 -13.06
C ILE A 129 7.62 4.98 -12.29
N VAL A 130 6.84 5.00 -11.20
CA VAL A 130 6.66 6.22 -10.37
C VAL A 130 8.00 6.69 -9.78
N GLN A 131 8.87 5.75 -9.38
CA GLN A 131 10.22 6.08 -8.91
C GLN A 131 11.06 6.71 -10.00
N GLN A 132 11.09 6.12 -11.20
CA GLN A 132 11.82 6.69 -12.34
C GLN A 132 11.34 8.11 -12.64
N MET A 133 10.01 8.34 -12.65
CA MET A 133 9.43 9.65 -12.90
C MET A 133 9.76 10.68 -11.79
N MET A 134 9.80 10.26 -10.52
CA MET A 134 10.18 11.14 -9.42
C MET A 134 11.69 11.42 -9.38
N SER A 135 12.53 10.46 -9.75
CA SER A 135 13.99 10.65 -9.88
C SER A 135 14.34 11.60 -11.04
N ASP A 136 13.66 11.51 -12.19
CA ASP A 136 13.88 12.41 -13.33
C ASP A 136 13.49 13.86 -13.02
N SER A 137 12.56 14.09 -12.10
CA SER A 137 12.21 15.46 -11.65
C SER A 137 13.28 16.14 -10.77
N SER A 138 14.37 15.44 -10.46
CA SER A 138 15.52 15.98 -9.69
C SER A 138 16.77 16.25 -10.52
N VAL A 139 16.70 16.17 -11.86
CA VAL A 139 17.85 16.44 -12.74
C VAL A 139 17.83 17.89 -13.25
N ASP A 140 18.69 18.68 -12.59
CA ASP A 140 19.52 19.79 -13.08
C ASP A 140 18.87 21.12 -13.53
N THR A 141 18.93 22.10 -12.62
CA THR A 141 19.15 23.51 -12.99
C THR A 141 20.19 24.08 -12.05
N SER A 142 21.43 23.60 -12.17
CA SER A 142 22.60 24.28 -11.61
C SER A 142 23.83 23.99 -12.46
N GLN A 143 23.75 24.29 -13.76
CA GLN A 143 24.95 24.64 -14.52
C GLN A 143 25.11 26.16 -14.55
N ARG A 144 25.97 26.64 -13.64
CA ARG A 144 26.76 27.86 -13.81
C ARG A 144 27.42 27.80 -15.18
N ILE A 145 27.21 28.83 -15.99
CA ILE A 145 28.18 29.27 -16.98
C ILE A 145 28.61 30.66 -16.55
N ASP A 146 29.74 30.69 -15.84
CA ASP A 146 30.57 31.86 -15.65
C ASP A 146 31.34 32.16 -16.96
N MET A 147 31.46 33.45 -17.27
CA MET A 147 32.42 34.13 -18.17
C MET A 147 32.20 33.96 -19.70
N GLU A 148 32.39 34.99 -20.55
CA GLU A 148 33.42 36.03 -20.55
C GLU A 148 32.98 37.28 -21.36
N GLU A 149 33.64 38.42 -21.11
CA GLU A 149 33.48 39.72 -21.78
C GLU A 149 33.68 39.67 -23.32
N GLY A 150 32.99 40.59 -24.00
CA GLY A 150 33.24 40.99 -25.39
C GLY A 150 32.58 42.33 -25.70
#